data_AF-A0A397S837-F1
#
_entry.id   AF-A0A397S837-F1
#
_cell.length_a   1.000
_cell.length_b   1.000
_cell.length_c   1.000
_cell.angle_alpha   90.00
_cell.angle_beta   90.00
_cell.angle_gamma   90.00
#
_symmetry.space_group_name_H-M   'P 1'
#
loop_
_entity.id
_entity.type
_entity.pdbx_description
1 polymer ?
#
loop_
_entity_poly.entity_id
_entity_poly.type
_entity_poly.pdbx_seq_one_letter_code
_entity_poly.pdbx_strand_id
1 'polypeptide(L)'
;MLTKWKEGIPSYKDTDLLTKNDIYKMAVDYVSEYEEGNIKLFCFSKDYDIRTGVSITGRTGYDVVYIMVRSSLAPEQVKMTEFERHVLIAKSFIYGQSCYFASVSIGSKDEARREKGLALKDDDYYYTYQGLEYVPRANYNQHEILLLQALEELGVGYYIKNADNFKKLIGDDCKVYLEDGTTISGYNNVCKHYDKCFLALKEKGVKTDYFLSRAENDSVVYIEYVSDGSATGTLVYAKVSDEDGLIQELRYDSPLKHKVSFR
;
A
#
# COMPACT_ATOMS: atom_id res chain seq x y z
N MET A 1 -5.67 -38.22 4.10
CA MET A 1 -7.05 -37.72 4.11
C MET A 1 -7.06 -36.48 4.96
N LEU A 2 -7.31 -35.31 4.37
CA LEU A 2 -7.54 -34.09 5.14
C LEU A 2 -8.89 -34.23 5.84
N THR A 3 -8.90 -34.13 7.17
CA THR A 3 -10.14 -34.17 7.96
C THR A 3 -10.94 -32.92 7.64
N LYS A 4 -12.01 -33.04 6.84
CA LYS A 4 -12.91 -31.92 6.58
C LYS A 4 -13.59 -31.49 7.87
N TRP A 5 -13.71 -30.17 8.08
CA TRP A 5 -14.48 -29.60 9.16
C TRP A 5 -15.94 -30.08 9.10
N LYS A 6 -16.54 -30.31 10.27
CA LYS A 6 -17.98 -30.57 10.36
C LYS A 6 -18.77 -29.35 9.90
N GLU A 7 -20.00 -29.56 9.46
CA GLU A 7 -20.94 -28.47 9.12
C GLU A 7 -21.19 -27.55 10.33
N GLY A 8 -21.42 -26.26 10.07
CA GLY A 8 -21.62 -25.23 11.09
C GLY A 8 -20.31 -24.63 11.62
N ILE A 9 -20.35 -24.06 12.83
CA ILE A 9 -19.16 -23.51 13.50
C ILE A 9 -18.51 -24.61 14.36
N PRO A 10 -17.38 -25.21 13.95
CA PRO A 10 -16.69 -26.22 14.77
C PRO A 10 -16.00 -25.55 15.96
N SER A 11 -15.56 -26.36 16.92
CA SER A 11 -14.54 -25.91 17.88
C SER A 11 -13.19 -25.87 17.16
N TYR A 12 -12.51 -24.73 17.21
CA TYR A 12 -11.21 -24.50 16.59
C TYR A 12 -10.31 -23.66 17.52
N LYS A 13 -9.01 -23.63 17.23
CA LYS A 13 -8.01 -22.78 17.85
C LYS A 13 -7.51 -21.74 16.86
N ASP A 14 -6.89 -20.66 17.33
CA ASP A 14 -6.33 -19.62 16.46
C ASP A 14 -5.31 -20.16 15.45
N THR A 15 -4.59 -21.24 15.80
CA THR A 15 -3.65 -21.91 14.90
C THR A 15 -4.32 -22.57 13.69
N ASP A 16 -5.62 -22.82 13.77
CA ASP A 16 -6.42 -23.44 12.72
C ASP A 16 -6.95 -22.39 11.73
N LEU A 17 -6.86 -21.10 12.06
CA LEU A 17 -7.25 -20.01 11.17
C LEU A 17 -6.20 -19.81 10.06
N LEU A 18 -6.68 -19.45 8.87
CA LEU A 18 -5.81 -18.88 7.84
C LEU A 18 -5.21 -17.56 8.32
N THR A 19 -3.93 -17.35 8.06
CA THR A 19 -3.32 -16.04 8.29
C THR A 19 -3.76 -15.06 7.22
N LYS A 20 -3.62 -13.75 7.51
CA LYS A 20 -3.83 -12.71 6.50
C LYS A 20 -3.03 -12.98 5.23
N ASN A 21 -1.77 -13.41 5.37
CA ASN A 21 -0.91 -13.72 4.24
C ASN A 21 -1.42 -14.90 3.40
N ASP A 22 -1.99 -15.93 4.03
CA ASP A 22 -2.58 -17.07 3.32
C ASP A 22 -3.79 -16.63 2.47
N ILE A 23 -4.65 -15.78 3.04
CA ILE A 23 -5.83 -15.23 2.35
C ILE A 23 -5.41 -14.40 1.12
N TYR A 24 -4.41 -13.52 1.27
CA TYR A 24 -3.88 -12.74 0.15
C TYR A 24 -3.26 -13.62 -0.92
N LYS A 25 -2.48 -14.62 -0.52
CA LYS A 25 -1.89 -15.59 -1.45
C LYS A 25 -2.95 -16.33 -2.26
N MET A 26 -3.97 -16.83 -1.58
CA MET A 26 -5.12 -17.49 -2.22
C MET A 26 -5.83 -16.55 -3.22
N ALA A 27 -6.00 -15.27 -2.88
CA ALA A 27 -6.62 -14.30 -3.78
C ALA A 27 -5.77 -14.03 -5.04
N VAL A 28 -4.46 -13.86 -4.88
CA VAL A 28 -3.53 -13.65 -6.02
C VAL A 28 -3.51 -14.86 -6.94
N ASP A 29 -3.42 -16.06 -6.37
CA ASP A 29 -3.38 -17.28 -7.16
C ASP A 29 -4.69 -17.48 -7.91
N TYR A 30 -5.83 -17.24 -7.25
CA TYR A 30 -7.14 -17.28 -7.90
C TYR A 30 -7.26 -16.26 -9.07
N VAL A 31 -6.91 -14.99 -8.84
CA VAL A 31 -6.98 -13.96 -9.90
C VAL A 31 -6.08 -14.32 -11.06
N SER A 32 -4.84 -14.72 -10.80
CA SER A 32 -3.88 -15.13 -11.82
C SER A 32 -4.42 -16.28 -12.67
N GLU A 33 -4.91 -17.36 -12.05
CA GLU A 33 -5.43 -18.54 -12.75
C GLU A 33 -6.69 -18.20 -13.56
N TYR A 34 -7.60 -17.41 -12.98
CA TYR A 34 -8.83 -16.99 -13.63
C TYR A 34 -8.55 -16.10 -14.85
N GLU A 35 -7.64 -15.14 -14.72
CA GLU A 35 -7.31 -14.17 -15.77
C GLU A 35 -6.44 -14.77 -16.89
N GLU A 36 -5.57 -15.72 -16.57
CA GLU A 36 -4.85 -16.53 -17.56
C GLU A 36 -5.82 -17.34 -18.43
N GLY A 37 -6.87 -17.91 -17.83
CA GLY A 37 -7.88 -18.68 -18.52
C GLY A 37 -8.86 -17.85 -19.37
N ASN A 38 -9.15 -16.60 -18.96
CA ASN A 38 -10.19 -15.78 -19.58
C ASN A 38 -9.68 -14.63 -20.45
N ILE A 39 -8.69 -13.86 -19.98
CA ILE A 39 -8.26 -12.58 -20.60
C ILE A 39 -6.93 -12.74 -21.36
N LYS A 40 -6.34 -13.94 -21.37
CA LYS A 40 -4.98 -14.19 -21.88
C LYS A 40 -3.95 -13.29 -21.17
N LEU A 41 -4.17 -13.00 -19.89
CA LEU A 41 -3.13 -12.44 -19.05
C LEU A 41 -1.98 -13.46 -19.03
N PHE A 42 -0.76 -13.03 -19.35
CA PHE A 42 0.43 -13.82 -19.12
C PHE A 42 1.15 -13.26 -17.89
N CYS A 43 1.09 -13.96 -16.76
CA CYS A 43 1.69 -13.49 -15.52
C CYS A 43 3.20 -13.70 -15.54
N PHE A 44 3.97 -12.64 -15.29
CA PHE A 44 5.43 -12.71 -15.15
C PHE A 44 5.86 -12.86 -13.69
N SER A 45 5.13 -12.20 -12.79
CA SER A 45 5.50 -12.09 -11.39
C SER A 45 4.26 -11.95 -10.51
N LYS A 46 4.36 -12.48 -9.29
CA LYS A 46 3.38 -12.37 -8.22
C LYS A 46 4.11 -11.90 -6.97
N ASP A 47 3.66 -10.80 -6.37
CA ASP A 47 4.10 -10.35 -5.06
C ASP A 47 2.99 -10.64 -4.04
N TYR A 48 3.33 -11.42 -3.03
CA TYR A 48 2.43 -11.80 -1.95
C TYR A 48 2.66 -10.98 -0.68
N ASP A 49 3.66 -10.10 -0.66
CA ASP A 49 4.00 -9.33 0.53
C ASP A 49 2.95 -8.24 0.77
N ILE A 50 2.19 -8.42 1.84
CA ILE A 50 1.15 -7.48 2.27
C ILE A 50 1.69 -6.07 2.55
N ARG A 51 3.01 -5.92 2.75
CA ARG A 51 3.67 -4.64 3.07
C ARG A 51 3.99 -3.83 1.82
N THR A 52 4.40 -4.47 0.73
CA THR A 52 4.74 -3.81 -0.55
C THR A 52 3.51 -3.64 -1.45
N GLY A 53 2.40 -4.27 -1.07
CA GLY A 53 1.17 -4.30 -1.85
C GLY A 53 1.11 -5.58 -2.68
N VAL A 54 0.16 -6.43 -2.33
CA VAL A 54 -0.08 -7.71 -2.99
C VAL A 54 -0.48 -7.45 -4.44
N SER A 55 0.27 -8.00 -5.38
CA SER A 55 0.15 -7.62 -6.79
C SER A 55 0.59 -8.70 -7.76
N ILE A 56 0.13 -8.55 -9.00
CA ILE A 56 0.50 -9.37 -10.15
C ILE A 56 1.04 -8.44 -11.22
N THR A 57 2.21 -8.77 -11.77
CA THR A 57 2.73 -8.11 -12.97
C THR A 57 2.64 -9.10 -14.12
N GLY A 58 2.01 -8.68 -15.21
CA GLY A 58 1.79 -9.54 -16.36
C GLY A 58 1.70 -8.78 -17.68
N ARG A 59 1.19 -9.44 -18.71
CA ARG A 59 0.92 -8.85 -20.01
C ARG A 59 -0.44 -9.23 -20.53
N THR A 60 -1.16 -8.29 -21.12
CA THR A 60 -2.36 -8.55 -21.90
C THR A 60 -2.10 -8.08 -23.33
N GLY A 61 -1.95 -9.03 -24.27
CA GLY A 61 -1.51 -8.70 -25.63
C GLY A 61 -0.13 -8.05 -25.66
N TYR A 62 -0.06 -6.77 -26.05
CA TYR A 62 1.19 -6.00 -26.07
C TYR A 62 1.43 -5.19 -24.80
N ASP A 63 0.41 -4.98 -23.98
CA ASP A 63 0.47 -4.08 -22.83
C ASP A 63 0.95 -4.81 -21.59
N VAL A 64 1.97 -4.24 -20.93
CA VAL A 64 2.39 -4.68 -19.60
C VAL A 64 1.39 -4.14 -18.60
N VAL A 65 0.93 -5.00 -17.70
CA VAL A 65 -0.09 -4.65 -16.71
C VAL A 65 0.43 -4.88 -15.31
N TYR A 66 -0.02 -4.02 -14.40
CA TYR A 66 0.17 -4.15 -12.96
C TYR A 66 -1.21 -4.23 -12.30
N ILE A 67 -1.45 -5.33 -11.60
CA ILE A 67 -2.72 -5.63 -10.96
C ILE A 67 -2.51 -5.61 -9.46
N MET A 68 -3.10 -4.66 -8.75
CA MET A 68 -3.15 -4.70 -7.29
C MET A 68 -4.29 -5.62 -6.87
N VAL A 69 -4.00 -6.62 -6.03
CA VAL A 69 -4.99 -7.58 -5.55
C VAL A 69 -5.31 -7.30 -4.09
N ARG A 70 -6.59 -7.12 -3.78
CA ARG A 70 -7.07 -7.03 -2.41
C ARG A 70 -8.05 -8.15 -2.10
N SER A 71 -7.93 -8.65 -0.87
CA SER A 71 -8.76 -9.75 -0.37
C SER A 71 -9.50 -9.36 0.90
N SER A 72 -10.77 -9.76 1.00
CA SER A 72 -11.55 -9.75 2.23
C SER A 72 -12.11 -11.15 2.51
N LEU A 73 -12.58 -11.37 3.75
CA LEU A 73 -13.38 -12.53 4.07
C LEU A 73 -14.85 -12.23 3.81
N ALA A 74 -15.55 -13.18 3.20
CA ALA A 74 -16.99 -13.09 3.02
C ALA A 74 -17.72 -12.89 4.36
N PRO A 75 -18.89 -12.24 4.37
CA PRO A 75 -19.62 -11.67 3.23
C PRO A 75 -19.07 -10.32 2.76
N GLU A 76 -18.02 -9.80 3.39
CA GLU A 76 -17.46 -8.50 3.05
C GLU A 76 -16.78 -8.53 1.69
N GLN A 77 -16.90 -7.42 0.96
CA GLN A 77 -16.12 -7.14 -0.24
C GLN A 77 -15.24 -5.94 0.01
N VAL A 78 -13.96 -6.10 -0.24
CA VAL A 78 -13.02 -4.98 -0.20
C VAL A 78 -13.21 -4.08 -1.41
N LYS A 79 -13.23 -2.77 -1.17
CA LYS A 79 -13.17 -1.75 -2.21
C LYS A 79 -11.81 -1.10 -2.19
N MET A 80 -11.34 -0.68 -3.36
CA MET A 80 -10.12 0.11 -3.45
C MET A 80 -10.32 1.43 -2.71
N THR A 81 -9.43 1.71 -1.77
CA THR A 81 -9.34 3.00 -1.11
C THR A 81 -8.72 4.04 -2.05
N GLU A 82 -8.94 5.32 -1.78
CA GLU A 82 -8.31 6.41 -2.55
C GLU A 82 -6.77 6.35 -2.47
N PHE A 83 -6.24 5.97 -1.31
CA PHE A 83 -4.81 5.76 -1.11
C PHE A 83 -4.26 4.64 -2.01
N GLU A 84 -4.92 3.48 -2.05
CA GLU A 84 -4.49 2.37 -2.90
C GLU A 84 -4.57 2.72 -4.38
N ARG A 85 -5.59 3.49 -4.77
CA ARG A 85 -5.70 4.05 -6.12
C ARG A 85 -4.47 4.90 -6.45
N HIS A 86 -4.04 5.76 -5.54
CA HIS A 86 -2.84 6.58 -5.72
C HIS A 86 -1.55 5.75 -5.86
N VAL A 87 -1.33 4.80 -4.95
CA VAL A 87 -0.15 3.90 -5.00
C VAL A 87 -0.13 3.12 -6.31
N LEU A 88 -1.28 2.57 -6.70
CA LEU A 88 -1.43 1.83 -7.94
C LEU A 88 -1.09 2.68 -9.16
N ILE A 89 -1.59 3.92 -9.23
CA ILE A 89 -1.30 4.84 -10.34
C ILE A 89 0.19 5.21 -10.39
N ALA A 90 0.79 5.53 -9.24
CA ALA A 90 2.20 5.87 -9.15
C ALA A 90 3.11 4.73 -9.67
N LYS A 91 2.91 3.51 -9.17
CA LYS A 91 3.64 2.32 -9.66
C LYS A 91 3.46 2.09 -11.15
N SER A 92 2.21 2.20 -11.62
CA SER A 92 1.87 2.00 -13.02
C SER A 92 2.63 2.97 -13.93
N PHE A 93 2.78 4.22 -13.51
CA PHE A 93 3.42 5.26 -14.29
C PHE A 93 4.93 5.03 -14.37
N ILE A 94 5.58 4.74 -13.24
CA ILE A 94 7.03 4.49 -13.15
C ILE A 94 7.46 3.39 -14.12
N TYR A 95 6.68 2.32 -14.19
CA TYR A 95 7.00 1.16 -15.03
C TYR A 95 6.34 1.19 -16.41
N GLY A 96 5.57 2.24 -16.73
CA GLY A 96 4.85 2.33 -18.00
C GLY A 96 3.78 1.24 -18.19
N GLN A 97 3.15 0.77 -17.12
CA GLN A 97 2.23 -0.38 -17.11
C GLN A 97 0.77 0.05 -16.93
N SER A 98 -0.18 -0.55 -17.64
CA SER A 98 -1.60 -0.32 -17.36
C SER A 98 -1.95 -0.84 -15.95
N CYS A 99 -2.67 -0.05 -15.15
CA CYS A 99 -3.05 -0.42 -13.80
C CYS A 99 -4.47 -0.96 -13.71
N TYR A 100 -4.59 -2.06 -12.97
CA TYR A 100 -5.87 -2.67 -12.64
C TYR A 100 -5.96 -2.97 -11.14
N PHE A 101 -7.18 -2.97 -10.63
CA PHE A 101 -7.49 -3.42 -9.29
C PHE A 101 -8.34 -4.69 -9.35
N ALA A 102 -8.01 -5.66 -8.50
CA ALA A 102 -8.73 -6.91 -8.36
C ALA A 102 -9.22 -7.07 -6.92
N SER A 103 -10.53 -7.06 -6.72
CA SER A 103 -11.17 -7.35 -5.43
C SER A 103 -11.63 -8.80 -5.38
N VAL A 104 -11.16 -9.54 -4.39
CA VAL A 104 -11.53 -10.93 -4.15
C VAL A 104 -12.10 -11.07 -2.74
N SER A 105 -13.29 -11.62 -2.62
CA SER A 105 -13.83 -12.07 -1.34
C SER A 105 -13.69 -13.58 -1.24
N ILE A 106 -13.15 -14.07 -0.13
CA ILE A 106 -12.94 -15.50 0.13
C ILE A 106 -13.83 -15.91 1.29
N GLY A 107 -14.60 -16.98 1.16
CA GLY A 107 -15.38 -17.49 2.27
C GLY A 107 -15.52 -19.00 2.24
N SER A 108 -15.85 -19.59 3.39
CA SER A 108 -16.14 -21.01 3.46
C SER A 108 -17.32 -21.39 2.56
N LYS A 109 -17.32 -22.60 2.01
CA LYS A 109 -18.51 -23.17 1.37
C LYS A 109 -19.62 -23.48 2.38
N ASP A 110 -19.27 -23.65 3.65
CA ASP A 110 -20.22 -23.73 4.75
C ASP A 110 -20.80 -22.34 5.03
N GLU A 111 -22.13 -22.24 4.97
CA GLU A 111 -22.84 -20.97 5.09
C GLU A 111 -22.65 -20.33 6.48
N ALA A 112 -22.72 -21.10 7.57
CA ALA A 112 -22.58 -20.54 8.90
C ALA A 112 -21.17 -19.96 9.11
N ARG A 113 -20.13 -20.64 8.62
CA ARG A 113 -18.75 -20.13 8.68
C ARG A 113 -18.57 -18.90 7.78
N ARG A 114 -19.14 -18.93 6.58
CA ARG A 114 -19.11 -17.79 5.65
C ARG A 114 -19.74 -16.54 6.24
N GLU A 115 -20.93 -16.65 6.83
CA GLU A 115 -21.62 -15.51 7.44
C GLU A 115 -20.85 -14.93 8.63
N LYS A 116 -20.02 -15.75 9.28
CA LYS A 116 -19.13 -15.34 10.37
C LYS A 116 -17.76 -14.83 9.91
N GLY A 117 -17.47 -14.82 8.61
CA GLY A 117 -16.14 -14.49 8.10
C GLY A 117 -15.05 -15.42 8.63
N LEU A 118 -15.38 -16.69 8.86
CA LEU A 118 -14.46 -17.67 9.41
C LEU A 118 -13.71 -18.39 8.28
N ALA A 119 -12.37 -18.32 8.31
CA ALA A 119 -11.49 -18.98 7.35
C ALA A 119 -10.56 -19.97 8.08
N LEU A 120 -10.90 -21.26 8.02
CA LEU A 120 -10.14 -22.35 8.63
C LEU A 120 -9.24 -23.05 7.62
N LYS A 121 -8.01 -23.35 8.01
CA LYS A 121 -7.10 -24.23 7.25
C LYS A 121 -7.81 -25.53 6.89
N ASP A 122 -7.54 -26.04 5.69
CA ASP A 122 -8.13 -27.28 5.17
C ASP A 122 -9.67 -27.26 5.01
N ASP A 123 -10.29 -26.08 5.00
CA ASP A 123 -11.70 -25.91 4.62
C ASP A 123 -11.87 -25.81 3.09
N ASP A 124 -13.10 -26.01 2.62
CA ASP A 124 -13.47 -25.74 1.25
C ASP A 124 -13.91 -24.27 1.10
N TYR A 125 -13.37 -23.56 0.12
CA TYR A 125 -13.64 -22.14 -0.11
C TYR A 125 -14.42 -21.87 -1.39
N TYR A 126 -15.19 -20.78 -1.38
CA TYR A 126 -15.69 -20.12 -2.58
C TYR A 126 -15.02 -18.75 -2.71
N TYR A 127 -14.93 -18.28 -3.94
CA TYR A 127 -14.33 -16.99 -4.28
C TYR A 127 -15.39 -16.14 -4.98
N THR A 128 -15.54 -14.89 -4.53
CA THR A 128 -16.27 -13.87 -5.27
C THR A 128 -15.26 -12.90 -5.85
N TYR A 129 -15.16 -12.88 -7.16
CA TYR A 129 -14.27 -11.99 -7.90
C TYR A 129 -15.09 -11.14 -8.88
N GLN A 130 -14.86 -9.83 -8.88
CA GLN A 130 -15.62 -8.87 -9.68
C GLN A 130 -15.00 -8.59 -11.07
N GLY A 131 -13.89 -9.25 -11.40
CA GLY A 131 -13.09 -8.92 -12.59
C GLY A 131 -12.06 -7.82 -12.31
N LEU A 132 -11.26 -7.51 -13.34
CA LEU A 132 -10.27 -6.43 -13.28
C LEU A 132 -10.96 -5.07 -13.47
N GLU A 133 -10.82 -4.18 -12.48
CA GLU A 133 -11.21 -2.77 -12.61
C GLU A 133 -10.04 -1.98 -13.18
N TYR A 134 -10.19 -1.43 -14.39
CA TYR A 134 -9.19 -0.53 -14.95
C TYR A 134 -9.14 0.78 -14.18
N VAL A 135 -7.94 1.21 -13.80
CA VAL A 135 -7.73 2.45 -13.07
C VAL A 135 -7.13 3.50 -14.02
N PRO A 136 -7.91 4.46 -14.52
CA PRO A 136 -7.40 5.43 -15.48
C PRO A 136 -6.39 6.38 -14.84
N ARG A 137 -5.34 6.70 -15.60
CA ARG A 137 -4.32 7.70 -15.21
C ARG A 137 -4.74 9.14 -15.47
N ALA A 138 -5.80 9.36 -16.24
CA ALA A 138 -6.12 10.62 -16.92
C ALA A 138 -6.35 11.84 -16.02
N ASN A 139 -6.42 11.65 -14.71
CA ASN A 139 -6.68 12.72 -13.74
C ASN A 139 -5.44 13.17 -12.96
N TYR A 140 -4.28 12.53 -13.16
CA TYR A 140 -3.05 12.90 -12.48
C TYR A 140 -2.09 13.57 -13.47
N ASN A 141 -1.64 14.76 -13.13
CA ASN A 141 -0.54 15.40 -13.84
C ASN A 141 0.80 14.75 -13.43
N GLN A 142 1.85 14.98 -14.22
CA GLN A 142 3.16 14.37 -13.98
C GLN A 142 3.74 14.73 -12.59
N HIS A 143 3.42 15.90 -12.05
CA HIS A 143 3.89 16.34 -10.73
C HIS A 143 3.22 15.56 -9.59
N GLU A 144 1.90 15.36 -9.66
CA GLU A 144 1.17 14.56 -8.68
C GLU A 144 1.70 13.12 -8.63
N ILE A 145 2.10 12.57 -9.78
CA ILE A 145 2.68 11.23 -9.85
C ILE A 145 4.08 11.18 -9.24
N LEU A 146 4.94 12.16 -9.53
CA LEU A 146 6.28 12.26 -8.93
C LEU A 146 6.22 12.45 -7.42
N LEU A 147 5.24 13.23 -6.96
CA LEU A 147 4.93 13.44 -5.56
C LEU A 147 4.48 12.13 -4.92
N LEU A 148 3.51 11.40 -5.49
CA LEU A 148 3.09 10.08 -4.99
C LEU A 148 4.24 9.05 -4.96
N GLN A 149 5.14 9.08 -5.94
CA GLN A 149 6.36 8.29 -5.95
C GLN A 149 7.28 8.66 -4.78
N ALA A 150 7.45 9.96 -4.51
CA ALA A 150 8.26 10.42 -3.39
C ALA A 150 7.69 10.02 -2.03
N LEU A 151 6.38 9.94 -1.92
CA LEU A 151 5.68 9.49 -0.72
C LEU A 151 5.80 7.97 -0.53
N GLU A 152 5.72 7.19 -1.60
CA GLU A 152 6.02 5.76 -1.54
C GLU A 152 7.48 5.54 -1.13
N GLU A 153 8.44 6.23 -1.74
CA GLU A 153 9.86 6.10 -1.40
C GLU A 153 10.19 6.66 -0.01
N LEU A 154 9.47 7.67 0.48
CA LEU A 154 9.53 8.10 1.89
C LEU A 154 9.02 7.00 2.80
N GLY A 155 7.83 6.45 2.53
CA GLY A 155 7.20 5.46 3.40
C GLY A 155 7.86 4.09 3.36
N VAL A 156 8.29 3.64 2.18
CA VAL A 156 9.06 2.41 1.94
C VAL A 156 10.53 2.60 2.29
N GLY A 157 11.08 3.79 2.09
CA GLY A 157 12.44 4.15 2.52
C GLY A 157 12.59 4.04 4.03
N TYR A 158 11.54 4.39 4.80
CA TYR A 158 11.45 4.13 6.23
C TYR A 158 11.52 2.63 6.57
N TYR A 159 11.11 1.75 5.65
CA TYR A 159 10.97 0.31 5.83
C TYR A 159 12.09 -0.52 5.17
N ILE A 160 13.32 -0.04 5.06
CA ILE A 160 14.47 -0.88 4.62
C ILE A 160 14.45 -1.08 3.08
N LYS A 161 15.14 -0.20 2.33
CA LYS A 161 16.06 -0.60 1.23
C LYS A 161 16.63 0.55 0.42
N ASN A 162 16.12 1.78 0.52
CA ASN A 162 16.55 2.80 -0.44
C ASN A 162 16.57 4.25 0.05
N ALA A 163 17.33 4.51 1.12
CA ALA A 163 17.68 5.87 1.52
C ALA A 163 18.22 6.68 0.33
N ASP A 164 18.94 6.04 -0.59
CA ASP A 164 19.49 6.67 -1.78
C ASP A 164 18.43 7.07 -2.80
N ASN A 165 17.31 6.35 -2.93
CA ASN A 165 16.19 6.79 -3.76
C ASN A 165 15.48 7.99 -3.14
N PHE A 166 15.22 7.97 -1.83
CA PHE A 166 14.60 9.10 -1.16
C PHE A 166 15.43 10.39 -1.35
N LYS A 167 16.76 10.29 -1.20
CA LYS A 167 17.66 11.44 -1.41
C LYS A 167 17.53 12.06 -2.80
N LYS A 168 17.29 11.26 -3.85
CA LYS A 168 17.10 11.78 -5.23
C LYS A 168 15.86 12.66 -5.38
N LEU A 169 14.97 12.66 -4.40
CA LEU A 169 13.72 13.41 -4.41
C LEU A 169 13.81 14.68 -3.58
N ILE A 170 14.96 14.95 -2.95
CA ILE A 170 15.20 16.14 -2.14
C ILE A 170 15.76 17.25 -3.04
N GLY A 171 15.10 18.41 -3.04
CA GLY A 171 15.59 19.61 -3.70
C GLY A 171 16.82 20.19 -3.00
N ASP A 172 17.66 20.89 -3.75
CA ASP A 172 18.93 21.44 -3.25
C ASP A 172 18.75 22.34 -2.01
N ASP A 173 17.66 23.12 -1.99
CA ASP A 173 17.32 24.06 -0.92
C ASP A 173 16.25 23.54 0.05
N CYS A 174 16.00 22.23 0.06
CA CYS A 174 14.95 21.62 0.87
C CYS A 174 15.06 21.99 2.35
N LYS A 175 13.91 22.24 2.99
CA LYS A 175 13.80 22.52 4.43
C LYS A 175 12.94 21.48 5.14
N VAL A 176 13.43 20.97 6.26
CA VAL A 176 12.70 20.05 7.14
C VAL A 176 12.45 20.73 8.47
N TYR A 177 11.19 20.82 8.88
CA TYR A 177 10.75 21.37 10.15
C TYR A 177 10.33 20.22 11.07
N LEU A 178 11.00 20.07 12.20
CA LEU A 178 10.74 19.02 13.18
C LEU A 178 9.78 19.52 14.27
N GLU A 179 9.13 18.59 14.97
CA GLU A 179 8.14 18.89 16.02
C GLU A 179 8.73 19.72 17.19
N ASP A 180 10.04 19.60 17.44
CA ASP A 180 10.77 20.34 18.47
C ASP A 180 11.12 21.78 18.05
N GLY A 181 10.70 22.20 16.85
CA GLY A 181 11.00 23.51 16.27
C GLY A 181 12.34 23.58 15.54
N THR A 182 13.11 22.50 15.50
CA THR A 182 14.36 22.43 14.74
C THR A 182 14.07 22.53 13.26
N THR A 183 14.84 23.37 12.56
CA THR A 183 14.82 23.44 11.09
C THR A 183 16.14 22.91 10.54
N ILE A 184 16.04 21.97 9.61
CA ILE A 184 17.16 21.42 8.86
C ILE A 184 17.05 21.96 7.44
N SER A 185 18.12 22.49 6.87
CA SER A 185 18.06 23.13 5.56
C SER A 185 19.23 22.74 4.66
N GLY A 186 18.93 22.61 3.37
CA GLY A 186 19.86 22.23 2.33
C GLY A 186 20.03 20.72 2.21
N TYR A 187 20.12 20.25 0.96
CA TYR A 187 20.17 18.85 0.57
C TYR A 187 21.08 17.99 1.46
N ASN A 188 22.34 18.41 1.65
CA ASN A 188 23.33 17.62 2.41
C ASN A 188 22.92 17.42 3.88
N ASN A 189 22.34 18.43 4.51
CA ASN A 189 21.93 18.36 5.91
C ASN A 189 20.67 17.51 6.07
N VAL A 190 19.73 17.66 5.13
CA VAL A 190 18.51 16.84 5.06
C VAL A 190 18.88 15.37 4.86
N CYS A 191 19.69 15.04 3.87
CA CYS A 191 20.15 13.67 3.61
C CYS A 191 20.84 13.06 4.84
N LYS A 192 21.74 13.81 5.49
CA LYS A 192 22.44 13.36 6.69
C LYS A 192 21.50 13.12 7.87
N HIS A 193 20.45 13.92 8.01
CA HIS A 193 19.43 13.71 9.04
C HIS A 193 18.68 12.39 8.80
N TYR A 194 18.20 12.17 7.58
CA TYR A 194 17.46 10.95 7.25
C TYR A 194 18.34 9.69 7.30
N ASP A 195 19.62 9.78 6.92
CA ASP A 195 20.56 8.66 7.11
C ASP A 195 20.61 8.20 8.58
N LYS A 196 20.64 9.15 9.53
CA LYS A 196 20.60 8.83 10.95
C LYS A 196 19.26 8.23 11.38
N CYS A 197 18.14 8.78 10.90
CA CYS A 197 16.81 8.26 11.21
C CYS A 197 16.64 6.84 10.68
N PHE A 198 17.01 6.56 9.43
CA PHE A 198 16.92 5.23 8.83
C PHE A 198 17.80 4.21 9.56
N LEU A 199 19.02 4.57 9.96
CA LEU A 199 19.88 3.71 10.77
C LEU A 199 19.24 3.38 12.13
N ALA A 200 18.76 4.39 12.85
CA ALA A 200 18.14 4.22 14.16
C ALA A 200 16.86 3.36 14.12
N LEU A 201 16.05 3.52 13.06
CA LEU A 201 14.82 2.72 12.87
C LEU A 201 15.14 1.27 12.53
N LYS A 202 16.13 1.04 11.66
CA LYS A 202 16.63 -0.29 11.32
C LYS A 202 17.13 -1.03 12.55
N GLU A 203 17.87 -0.35 13.44
CA GLU A 203 18.36 -0.92 14.70
C GLU A 203 17.24 -1.26 15.68
N LYS A 204 16.19 -0.43 15.72
CA LYS A 204 15.04 -0.64 16.63
C LYS A 204 14.01 -1.63 16.09
N GLY A 205 14.12 -2.06 14.84
CA GLY A 205 13.15 -2.97 14.21
C GLY A 205 11.73 -2.40 14.13
N VAL A 206 11.60 -1.08 14.19
CA VAL A 206 10.32 -0.36 14.19
C VAL A 206 9.60 -0.63 12.88
N LYS A 207 8.30 -0.96 12.96
CA LYS A 207 7.45 -1.20 11.80
C LYS A 207 6.41 -0.09 11.67
N THR A 208 6.34 0.50 10.48
CA THR A 208 5.24 1.40 10.11
C THR A 208 4.08 0.59 9.54
N ASP A 209 2.87 0.80 10.07
CA ASP A 209 1.69 -0.03 9.82
C ASP A 209 0.88 0.42 8.60
N TYR A 210 0.80 1.74 8.33
CA TYR A 210 0.16 2.30 7.13
C TYR A 210 0.51 3.78 6.91
N PHE A 211 0.27 4.25 5.69
CA PHE A 211 0.35 5.66 5.28
C PHE A 211 -1.03 6.14 4.84
N LEU A 212 -1.43 7.33 5.28
CA LEU A 212 -2.54 8.06 4.66
C LEU A 212 -1.97 9.28 3.96
N SER A 213 -2.13 9.36 2.64
CA SER A 213 -1.78 10.56 1.88
C SER A 213 -2.99 11.28 1.33
N ARG A 214 -2.99 12.61 1.48
CA ARG A 214 -3.99 13.48 0.85
C ARG A 214 -3.29 14.67 0.21
N ALA A 215 -3.44 14.81 -1.10
CA ALA A 215 -3.09 16.04 -1.80
C ALA A 215 -4.15 17.10 -1.45
N GLU A 216 -3.72 18.24 -0.94
CA GLU A 216 -4.62 19.39 -0.73
C GLU A 216 -4.63 20.31 -1.96
N ASN A 217 -3.53 20.31 -2.73
CA ASN A 217 -3.35 20.96 -4.03
C ASN A 217 -2.15 20.32 -4.76
N ASP A 218 -1.83 20.82 -5.96
CA ASP A 218 -0.79 20.30 -6.86
C ASP A 218 0.62 20.23 -6.24
N SER A 219 0.86 20.94 -5.13
CA SER A 219 2.20 21.09 -4.54
C SER A 219 2.28 20.67 -3.06
N VAL A 220 1.18 20.20 -2.44
CA VAL A 220 1.13 19.89 -0.99
C VAL A 220 0.50 18.53 -0.72
N VAL A 221 1.22 17.69 0.04
CA VAL A 221 0.68 16.41 0.53
C VAL A 221 0.88 16.24 2.03
N TYR A 222 -0.16 15.70 2.66
CA TYR A 222 -0.15 15.21 4.03
C TYR A 222 0.21 13.74 4.07
N ILE A 223 1.02 13.32 5.05
CA ILE A 223 1.33 11.92 5.32
C ILE A 223 1.04 11.63 6.78
N GLU A 224 0.14 10.72 7.10
CA GLU A 224 0.03 10.17 8.44
C GLU A 224 0.72 8.80 8.48
N TYR A 225 1.70 8.61 9.37
CA TYR A 225 2.33 7.30 9.59
C TYR A 225 2.01 6.77 10.99
N VAL A 226 1.66 5.49 11.10
CA VAL A 226 1.45 4.82 12.39
C VAL A 226 2.56 3.80 12.64
N SER A 227 3.11 3.78 13.84
CA SER A 227 4.23 2.92 14.22
C SER A 227 3.85 2.01 15.40
N ASP A 228 4.03 0.70 15.22
CA ASP A 228 3.89 -0.38 16.22
C ASP A 228 2.75 -0.18 17.24
N GLY A 229 1.50 -0.08 16.78
CA GLY A 229 0.31 -0.06 17.64
C GLY A 229 0.18 1.15 18.58
N SER A 230 1.13 2.08 18.55
CA SER A 230 1.00 3.41 19.15
C SER A 230 0.39 4.34 18.11
N ALA A 231 -0.85 4.76 18.35
CA ALA A 231 -1.60 5.68 17.51
C ALA A 231 -1.05 7.12 17.58
N THR A 232 0.26 7.29 17.48
CA THR A 232 0.89 8.58 17.23
C THR A 232 1.15 8.68 15.74
N GLY A 233 0.08 8.93 14.98
CA GLY A 233 0.22 9.47 13.65
C GLY A 233 1.09 10.71 13.73
N THR A 234 2.23 10.80 13.05
CA THR A 234 2.85 12.11 12.83
C THR A 234 2.49 12.53 11.43
N LEU A 235 1.95 13.75 11.33
CA LEU A 235 1.55 14.32 10.07
C LEU A 235 2.79 14.95 9.43
N VAL A 236 3.23 14.41 8.30
CA VAL A 236 4.29 15.00 7.49
C VAL A 236 3.65 15.78 6.35
N TYR A 237 3.77 17.09 6.39
CA TYR A 237 3.52 17.98 5.27
C TYR A 237 4.71 17.89 4.31
N ALA A 238 4.46 17.67 3.02
CA ALA A 238 5.48 17.75 1.98
C ALA A 238 5.08 18.79 0.94
N LYS A 239 5.97 19.77 0.69
CA LYS A 239 5.87 20.69 -0.44
C LYS A 239 6.84 20.28 -1.53
N VAL A 240 6.36 20.19 -2.75
CA VAL A 240 7.16 19.83 -3.93
C VAL A 240 7.23 21.00 -4.91
N SER A 241 8.34 21.09 -5.64
CA SER A 241 8.57 22.09 -6.67
C SER A 241 7.79 21.75 -7.95
N ASP A 242 7.12 22.74 -8.50
CA ASP A 242 6.35 22.62 -9.73
C ASP A 242 7.23 22.54 -10.99
N GLU A 243 8.53 22.79 -10.89
CA GLU A 243 9.45 22.74 -12.05
C GLU A 243 10.08 21.36 -12.25
N ASP A 244 10.48 20.72 -11.15
CA ASP A 244 11.31 19.50 -11.17
C ASP A 244 10.72 18.35 -10.34
N GLY A 245 9.61 18.57 -9.63
CA GLY A 245 9.00 17.56 -8.78
C GLY A 245 9.84 17.20 -7.55
N LEU A 246 10.86 17.99 -7.19
CA LEU A 246 11.68 17.75 -6.01
C LEU A 246 11.04 18.34 -4.75
N ILE A 247 11.18 17.63 -3.63
CA ILE A 247 10.73 18.05 -2.32
C ILE A 247 11.52 19.30 -1.90
N GLN A 248 10.79 20.40 -1.70
CA GLN A 248 11.32 21.67 -1.23
C GLN A 248 11.08 21.86 0.27
N GLU A 249 10.07 21.20 0.82
CA GLU A 249 9.71 21.37 2.22
C GLU A 249 9.13 20.09 2.83
N LEU A 250 9.53 19.77 4.06
CA LEU A 250 8.89 18.76 4.90
C LEU A 250 8.58 19.37 6.27
N ARG A 251 7.36 19.21 6.80
CA ARG A 251 7.05 19.59 8.19
C ARG A 251 6.45 18.42 8.94
N TYR A 252 7.02 18.13 10.09
CA TYR A 252 6.51 17.15 11.04
C TYR A 252 5.67 17.89 12.07
N ASP A 253 4.36 17.72 12.01
CA ASP A 253 3.42 18.25 12.99
C ASP A 253 2.77 17.11 13.76
N SER A 254 2.69 17.26 15.08
CA SER A 254 1.87 16.38 15.91
C SER A 254 0.39 16.65 15.61
N PRO A 255 -0.43 15.64 15.30
CA PRO A 255 -1.85 15.81 14.97
C PRO A 255 -2.66 16.43 16.12
N LEU A 256 -2.11 16.45 17.34
CA LEU A 256 -2.73 17.09 18.51
C LEU A 256 -2.74 18.63 18.45
N LYS A 257 -1.95 19.27 17.57
CA LYS A 257 -1.90 20.74 17.45
C LYS A 257 -2.87 21.31 16.43
N HIS A 258 -3.19 20.55 15.38
CA HIS A 258 -4.17 20.96 14.38
C HIS A 258 -5.46 20.19 14.61
N LYS A 259 -6.44 20.82 15.25
CA LYS A 259 -7.84 20.40 15.11
C LYS A 259 -8.26 20.66 13.66
N VAL A 260 -7.87 19.79 12.74
CA VAL A 260 -8.47 19.73 11.42
C VAL A 260 -9.90 19.23 11.64
N SER A 261 -10.88 20.14 11.64
CA SER A 261 -12.28 19.76 11.74
C SER A 261 -12.68 19.09 10.42
N PHE A 262 -12.85 17.78 10.45
CA PHE A 262 -13.41 17.02 9.34
C PHE A 262 -14.88 17.45 9.12
N ARG A 263 -15.21 17.86 7.89
CA ARG A 263 -16.59 17.97 7.39
C ARG A 263 -16.84 16.85 6.39
#